data_AF-A0AAW9W9Z9-F1
#
_entry.id   AF-A0AAW9W9Z9-F1
#
_cell.length_a   1.000
_cell.length_b   1.000
_cell.length_c   1.000
_cell.angle_alpha   90.00
_cell.angle_beta   90.00
_cell.angle_gamma   90.00
#
_symmetry.space_group_name_H-M   'P 1'
#
loop_
_entity.id
_entity.type
_entity.pdbx_description
1 polymer ?
#
loop_
_entity_poly.entity_id
_entity_poly.type
_entity_poly.pdbx_seq_one_letter_code
_entity_poly.pdbx_strand_id
1 'polypeptide(L)'
;MAESRLVGRYPVIGIRPTIDGRRGYLKVRESLEEQTMNMAKAAAELFEKNLRYSNGEPVKVVIADTTIGRVGETAACADKFRREGVDITLTVTPCWCYGAETMDMDPLTIKGVWGFNGTERPGAVYLASVLATHAQKGLPAFGIYGHDVQDADDTEIPEDVKEKLLRFGRASVTVATMRGKSYLQIGSICMGIGGSIIDPAFIEEYLGMRVESVDEVEIIRRMSEEIYDHAEYEKALAWTKKNCTEGFDKNPEEVRKSREEKDKDWEFLVKMMCIIKDLMNGNQNLPEGCEEEKVGHNAIAAGFQGQRQWTDFYPNCDFPEAMLNTSFDWNGAREPYILATENDVLNGLGMTFMKLLTGRAQIFADVRTCWSGDAVRRAAGYELEGRAKEADGFLHLINSGAACLDANGGAKDAEGNSVMKPWYEVTEEDQEAIMATVTWNAADFGYFRGGGFSSRFLTDCEMPVTMIRLNLVKGLGPVMQIAEGWTVKLPEAVSDTLWKRTDYTWPCTWFVPRVTGTGAFATAYDVMNNWGANHGAISYGHIGADLITMCSMLRIPVSMHNVPEEKIFRPAAWNAFGMDKEGQDYRACAAFGPVYR
;
A
#
# COMPACT_ATOMS: atom_id res chain seq x y z
N MET A 1 -10.81 -11.20 11.65
CA MET A 1 -10.27 -9.97 12.27
C MET A 1 -9.09 -10.39 13.11
N ALA A 2 -7.96 -9.71 12.97
CA ALA A 2 -6.75 -10.04 13.72
C ALA A 2 -6.45 -8.99 14.79
N GLU A 3 -5.81 -9.40 15.87
CA GLU A 3 -5.17 -8.46 16.79
C GLU A 3 -4.09 -7.67 16.05
N SER A 4 -3.89 -6.40 16.42
CA SER A 4 -2.85 -5.59 15.79
C SER A 4 -1.48 -6.12 16.18
N ARG A 5 -0.62 -6.38 15.18
CA ARG A 5 0.78 -6.75 15.40
C ARG A 5 1.68 -5.57 15.79
N LEU A 6 1.16 -4.34 15.71
CA LEU A 6 1.91 -3.11 15.93
C LEU A 6 1.54 -2.48 17.27
N VAL A 7 2.53 -1.86 17.91
CA VAL A 7 2.32 -1.13 19.16
C VAL A 7 1.57 0.18 18.88
N GLY A 8 0.54 0.44 19.69
CA GLY A 8 -0.27 1.65 19.64
C GLY A 8 -1.69 1.40 19.17
N ARG A 9 -2.50 2.46 19.16
CA ARG A 9 -3.89 2.41 18.66
C ARG A 9 -3.93 2.76 17.17
N TYR A 10 -4.95 2.26 16.48
CA TYR A 10 -5.25 2.72 15.13
C TYR A 10 -5.72 4.19 15.12
N PRO A 11 -5.47 4.94 14.03
CA PRO A 11 -5.87 6.34 13.92
C PRO A 11 -7.39 6.48 13.85
N VAL A 12 -7.93 7.52 14.49
CA VAL A 12 -9.38 7.76 14.57
C VAL A 12 -9.80 8.89 13.63
N ILE A 13 -10.95 8.73 12.97
CA ILE A 13 -11.59 9.80 12.18
C ILE A 13 -12.53 10.61 13.07
N GLY A 14 -12.25 11.90 13.22
CA GLY A 14 -13.08 12.85 13.94
C GLY A 14 -14.03 13.61 13.01
N ILE A 15 -15.34 13.58 13.26
CA ILE A 15 -16.33 14.33 12.47
C ILE A 15 -16.78 15.58 13.22
N ARG A 16 -16.67 16.72 12.52
CA ARG A 16 -16.89 18.08 13.02
C ARG A 16 -18.16 18.68 12.38
N PRO A 17 -19.35 18.50 12.96
CA PRO A 17 -20.58 19.13 12.46
C PRO A 17 -20.57 20.65 12.73
N THR A 18 -20.26 21.47 11.74
CA THR A 18 -20.25 22.93 11.89
C THR A 18 -21.61 23.54 11.56
N ILE A 19 -22.02 24.58 12.28
CA ILE A 19 -23.35 25.18 12.19
C ILE A 19 -23.30 26.71 12.25
N ASP A 20 -24.37 27.39 11.84
CA ASP A 20 -24.53 28.81 12.12
C ASP A 20 -24.69 29.06 13.63
N GLY A 21 -23.85 29.91 14.21
CA GLY A 21 -23.88 30.23 15.63
C GLY A 21 -25.07 31.09 16.10
N ARG A 22 -25.87 31.66 15.20
CA ARG A 22 -26.96 32.59 15.54
C ARG A 22 -28.13 31.90 16.24
N ARG A 23 -28.30 32.22 17.51
CA ARG A 23 -29.51 31.95 18.30
C ARG A 23 -30.32 33.25 18.46
N GLY A 24 -31.64 33.16 18.57
CA GLY A 24 -32.50 34.33 18.73
C GLY A 24 -33.96 34.07 18.38
N TYR A 25 -34.73 35.14 18.13
CA TYR A 25 -36.17 35.05 17.86
C TYR A 25 -36.52 34.08 16.72
N LEU A 26 -35.72 34.10 15.64
CA LEU A 26 -35.91 33.23 14.47
C LEU A 26 -35.29 31.84 14.61
N LYS A 27 -34.62 31.54 15.73
CA LYS A 27 -34.11 30.20 16.06
C LYS A 27 -33.33 29.50 14.93
N VAL A 28 -32.46 30.27 14.26
CA VAL A 28 -31.74 29.80 13.05
C VAL A 28 -30.92 28.56 13.34
N ARG A 29 -30.05 28.60 14.36
CA ARG A 29 -29.25 27.44 14.76
C ARG A 29 -30.13 26.26 15.13
N GLU A 30 -31.14 26.48 15.98
CA GLU A 30 -32.04 25.42 16.46
C GLU A 30 -32.76 24.69 15.30
N SER A 31 -33.07 25.40 14.21
CA SER A 31 -33.68 24.80 13.01
C SER A 31 -32.73 23.91 12.20
N LEU A 32 -31.42 23.92 12.49
CA LEU A 32 -30.37 23.22 11.73
C LEU A 32 -29.62 22.16 12.53
N GLU A 33 -29.80 22.12 13.86
CA GLU A 33 -29.08 21.19 14.76
C GLU A 33 -29.23 19.73 14.30
N GLU A 34 -30.46 19.31 14.01
CA GLU A 34 -30.77 17.94 13.63
C GLU A 34 -30.15 17.57 12.27
N GLN A 35 -30.39 18.37 11.22
CA GLN A 35 -29.82 18.12 9.90
C GLN A 35 -28.28 18.08 9.93
N THR A 36 -27.66 19.04 10.62
CA THR A 36 -26.19 19.13 10.72
C THR A 36 -25.61 17.89 11.43
N MET A 37 -26.24 17.45 12.52
CA MET A 37 -25.79 16.27 13.25
C MET A 37 -26.07 14.97 12.47
N ASN A 38 -27.18 14.90 11.74
CA ASN A 38 -27.50 13.74 10.90
C ASN A 38 -26.52 13.59 9.73
N MET A 39 -26.06 14.70 9.14
CA MET A 39 -25.00 14.69 8.13
C MET A 39 -23.69 14.12 8.69
N ALA A 40 -23.34 14.44 9.95
CA ALA A 40 -22.18 13.86 10.62
C ALA A 40 -22.33 12.35 10.90
N LYS A 41 -23.52 11.92 11.33
CA LYS A 41 -23.83 10.50 11.55
C LYS A 41 -23.80 9.70 10.25
N ALA A 42 -24.34 10.25 9.16
CA ALA A 42 -24.33 9.61 7.84
C ALA A 42 -22.90 9.42 7.32
N ALA A 43 -22.03 10.43 7.48
CA ALA A 43 -20.61 10.32 7.15
C ALA A 43 -19.89 9.29 8.05
N ALA A 44 -20.20 9.23 9.35
CA ALA A 44 -19.65 8.22 10.25
C ALA A 44 -20.03 6.81 9.79
N GLU A 45 -21.32 6.58 9.54
CA GLU A 45 -21.84 5.29 9.09
C GLU A 45 -21.25 4.88 7.73
N LEU A 46 -21.08 5.82 6.81
CA LEU A 46 -20.41 5.57 5.53
C LEU A 46 -18.97 5.08 5.74
N PHE A 47 -18.20 5.73 6.62
CA PHE A 47 -16.83 5.31 6.91
C PHE A 47 -16.76 3.96 7.62
N GLU A 48 -17.54 3.77 8.68
CA GLU A 48 -17.53 2.52 9.46
C GLU A 48 -17.96 1.30 8.62
N LYS A 49 -18.86 1.48 7.64
CA LYS A 49 -19.30 0.39 6.77
C LYS A 49 -18.29 0.02 5.68
N ASN A 50 -17.51 0.98 5.19
CA ASN A 50 -16.74 0.82 3.94
C ASN A 50 -15.23 0.86 4.14
N LEU A 51 -14.74 1.37 5.26
CA LEU A 51 -13.33 1.52 5.55
C LEU A 51 -12.92 0.57 6.66
N ARG A 52 -11.77 -0.07 6.47
CA ARG A 52 -11.17 -0.99 7.42
C ARG A 52 -9.72 -0.62 7.67
N TYR A 53 -9.26 -0.86 8.89
CA TYR A 53 -7.84 -0.91 9.20
C TYR A 53 -7.19 -2.14 8.57
N SER A 54 -5.87 -2.18 8.57
CA SER A 54 -5.13 -3.29 7.96
C SER A 54 -5.35 -4.65 8.65
N ASN A 55 -5.82 -4.67 9.90
CA ASN A 55 -6.25 -5.88 10.61
C ASN A 55 -7.70 -6.32 10.29
N GLY A 56 -8.38 -5.62 9.38
CA GLY A 56 -9.74 -5.87 8.93
C GLY A 56 -10.82 -5.14 9.73
N GLU A 57 -10.51 -4.58 10.91
CA GLU A 57 -11.48 -3.88 11.78
C GLU A 57 -12.06 -2.64 11.09
N PRO A 58 -13.38 -2.39 11.20
CA PRO A 58 -13.96 -1.12 10.79
C PRO A 58 -13.21 0.04 11.43
N VAL A 59 -13.04 1.13 10.67
CA VAL A 59 -12.40 2.33 11.21
C VAL A 59 -13.22 2.91 12.36
N LYS A 60 -12.56 3.40 13.42
CA LYS A 60 -13.24 4.10 14.51
C LYS A 60 -13.54 5.54 14.08
N VAL A 61 -14.78 5.96 14.29
CA VAL A 61 -15.22 7.34 14.08
C VAL A 61 -15.66 7.98 15.40
N VAL A 62 -15.33 9.24 15.61
CA VAL A 62 -15.74 10.04 16.78
C VAL A 62 -16.38 11.34 16.31
N ILE A 63 -17.62 11.59 16.72
CA ILE A 63 -18.32 12.84 16.40
C ILE A 63 -18.12 13.84 17.55
N ALA A 64 -18.01 15.14 17.26
CA ALA A 64 -18.04 16.19 18.28
C ALA A 64 -19.32 16.10 19.14
N ASP A 65 -19.23 16.42 20.44
CA ASP A 65 -20.37 16.31 21.37
C ASP A 65 -21.52 17.27 21.01
N THR A 66 -21.19 18.41 20.41
CA THR A 66 -22.14 19.41 19.95
C THR A 66 -21.82 19.82 18.51
N THR A 67 -22.80 20.44 17.85
CA THR A 67 -22.50 21.25 16.67
C THR A 67 -21.57 22.41 17.02
N ILE A 68 -20.80 22.86 16.03
CA ILE A 68 -19.71 23.84 16.19
C ILE A 68 -20.08 25.13 15.45
N GLY A 69 -20.55 26.13 16.19
CA GLY A 69 -20.87 27.45 15.66
C GLY A 69 -19.87 28.54 16.04
N ARG A 70 -19.17 28.40 17.18
CA ARG A 70 -18.16 29.36 17.67
C ARG A 70 -16.89 28.66 18.16
N VAL A 71 -15.83 29.44 18.33
CA VAL A 71 -14.51 28.94 18.73
C VAL A 71 -14.47 28.16 20.05
N GLY A 72 -15.38 28.44 21.00
CA GLY A 72 -15.48 27.67 22.25
C GLY A 72 -15.85 26.20 22.01
N GLU A 73 -16.77 25.95 21.08
CA GLU A 73 -17.19 24.60 20.67
C GLU A 73 -16.09 23.92 19.83
N THR A 74 -15.39 24.69 18.99
CA THR A 74 -14.19 24.23 18.27
C THR A 74 -13.13 23.72 19.26
N ALA A 75 -12.87 24.47 20.33
CA ALA A 75 -11.89 24.10 21.35
C ALA A 75 -12.32 22.85 22.15
N ALA A 76 -13.61 22.73 22.48
CA ALA A 76 -14.15 21.54 23.16
C ALA A 76 -14.04 20.28 22.27
N CYS A 77 -14.37 20.41 20.98
CA CYS A 77 -14.19 19.34 19.99
C CYS A 77 -12.71 18.93 19.88
N ALA A 78 -11.80 19.89 19.76
CA ALA A 78 -10.37 19.60 19.69
C ALA A 78 -9.83 18.91 20.95
N ASP A 79 -10.30 19.30 22.14
CA ASP A 79 -9.92 18.64 23.39
C ASP A 79 -10.41 17.18 23.46
N LYS A 80 -11.67 16.93 23.08
CA LYS A 80 -12.20 15.56 22.94
C LYS A 80 -11.36 14.74 21.96
N PHE A 81 -11.11 15.29 20.78
CA PHE A 81 -10.39 14.61 19.70
C PHE A 81 -8.97 14.23 20.11
N ARG A 82 -8.27 15.10 20.84
CA ARG A 82 -6.95 14.79 21.40
C ARG A 82 -7.00 13.61 22.37
N ARG A 83 -8.00 13.55 23.25
CA ARG A 83 -8.17 12.45 24.22
C ARG A 83 -8.56 11.13 23.54
N GLU A 84 -9.31 11.20 22.45
CA GLU A 84 -9.77 10.05 21.68
C GLU A 84 -8.75 9.53 20.66
N GLY A 85 -7.64 10.26 20.43
CA GLY A 85 -6.60 9.88 19.47
C GLY A 85 -7.00 10.12 18.02
N VAL A 86 -7.66 11.25 17.73
CA VAL A 86 -8.04 11.64 16.37
C VAL A 86 -6.85 12.24 15.63
N ASP A 87 -6.52 11.64 14.47
CA ASP A 87 -5.49 12.12 13.54
C ASP A 87 -6.09 12.68 12.24
N ILE A 88 -7.38 12.44 11.99
CA ILE A 88 -8.06 12.75 10.73
C ILE A 88 -9.34 13.49 11.06
N THR A 89 -9.62 14.62 10.40
CA THR A 89 -10.85 15.38 10.62
C THR A 89 -11.66 15.56 9.35
N LEU A 90 -12.95 15.27 9.44
CA LEU A 90 -13.95 15.62 8.42
C LEU A 90 -14.91 16.66 9.00
N THR A 91 -14.89 17.87 8.46
CA THR A 91 -15.89 18.89 8.77
C THR A 91 -17.08 18.76 7.84
N VAL A 92 -18.30 18.78 8.38
CA VAL A 92 -19.54 18.68 7.59
C VAL A 92 -20.50 19.82 7.94
N THR A 93 -21.22 20.34 6.96
CA THR A 93 -22.30 21.29 7.23
C THR A 93 -23.33 21.41 6.10
N PRO A 94 -24.61 21.63 6.44
CA PRO A 94 -25.63 22.04 5.50
C PRO A 94 -25.74 23.57 5.32
N CYS A 95 -24.97 24.39 6.05
CA CYS A 95 -25.26 25.82 6.16
C CYS A 95 -24.01 26.73 6.20
N TRP A 96 -24.23 28.04 6.26
CA TRP A 96 -23.17 29.00 6.55
C TRP A 96 -22.64 28.81 7.98
N CYS A 97 -21.31 28.80 8.13
CA CYS A 97 -20.63 28.81 9.42
C CYS A 97 -19.48 29.85 9.40
N TYR A 98 -18.92 30.19 10.55
CA TYR A 98 -18.00 31.33 10.67
C TYR A 98 -16.53 30.97 10.38
N GLY A 99 -16.26 30.42 9.20
CA GLY A 99 -14.92 30.21 8.62
C GLY A 99 -13.82 29.88 9.64
N ALA A 100 -12.94 30.85 9.91
CA ALA A 100 -11.80 30.69 10.81
C ALA A 100 -12.17 30.37 12.28
N GLU A 101 -13.35 30.74 12.76
CA GLU A 101 -13.79 30.42 14.13
C GLU A 101 -14.10 28.93 14.30
N THR A 102 -14.48 28.24 13.20
CA THR A 102 -14.96 26.86 13.20
C THR A 102 -13.99 25.86 12.55
N MET A 103 -12.91 26.33 11.93
CA MET A 103 -11.94 25.46 11.24
C MET A 103 -11.12 24.60 12.21
N ASP A 104 -10.54 23.52 11.69
CA ASP A 104 -9.52 22.74 12.40
C ASP A 104 -8.15 23.38 12.20
N MET A 105 -7.47 23.70 13.30
CA MET A 105 -6.21 24.45 13.33
C MET A 105 -4.99 23.58 13.65
N ASP A 106 -5.18 22.30 13.98
CA ASP A 106 -4.05 21.41 14.26
C ASP A 106 -3.24 21.18 12.98
N PRO A 107 -1.93 21.47 12.92
CA PRO A 107 -1.16 21.29 11.69
C PRO A 107 -0.99 19.83 11.27
N LEU A 108 -1.11 18.88 12.21
CA LEU A 108 -0.82 17.47 11.98
C LEU A 108 -2.06 16.64 11.61
N THR A 109 -3.27 17.16 11.80
CA THR A 109 -4.47 16.45 11.35
C THR A 109 -4.58 16.46 9.82
N ILE A 110 -5.07 15.37 9.23
CA ILE A 110 -5.44 15.31 7.81
C ILE A 110 -6.90 15.76 7.68
N LYS A 111 -7.17 16.78 6.85
CA LYS A 111 -8.44 17.54 6.93
C LYS A 111 -9.26 17.44 5.65
N GLY A 112 -10.54 17.14 5.79
CA GLY A 112 -11.55 17.22 4.73
C GLY A 112 -12.71 18.12 5.16
N VAL A 113 -13.36 18.77 4.20
CA VAL A 113 -14.57 19.56 4.42
C VAL A 113 -15.61 19.19 3.38
N TRP A 114 -16.79 18.75 3.84
CA TRP A 114 -17.96 18.49 3.00
C TRP A 114 -19.04 19.54 3.27
N GLY A 115 -19.33 20.35 2.25
CA GLY A 115 -20.44 21.30 2.26
C GLY A 115 -21.61 20.76 1.44
N PHE A 116 -22.79 20.70 2.04
CA PHE A 116 -24.02 20.30 1.34
C PHE A 116 -24.33 21.25 0.18
N ASN A 117 -24.72 20.69 -0.96
CA ASN A 117 -25.14 21.46 -2.13
C ASN A 117 -26.66 21.74 -2.08
N GLY A 118 -27.09 22.51 -1.09
CA GLY A 118 -28.48 22.96 -0.95
C GLY A 118 -28.64 24.45 -1.23
N THR A 119 -29.87 24.90 -1.48
CA THR A 119 -30.15 26.33 -1.77
C THR A 119 -30.66 27.09 -0.55
N GLU A 120 -31.49 26.45 0.28
CA GLU A 120 -32.13 27.02 1.46
C GLU A 120 -31.09 27.45 2.48
N ARG A 121 -29.97 26.72 2.54
CA ARG A 121 -28.86 26.95 3.46
C ARG A 121 -27.54 26.78 2.71
N PRO A 122 -26.62 27.76 2.80
CA PRO A 122 -25.50 27.85 1.87
C PRO A 122 -24.28 27.05 2.34
N GLY A 123 -24.40 25.73 2.45
CA GLY A 123 -23.31 24.83 2.87
C GLY A 123 -22.06 24.92 1.98
N ALA A 124 -22.25 25.00 0.66
CA ALA A 124 -21.17 25.21 -0.30
C ALA A 124 -20.44 26.57 -0.14
N VAL A 125 -21.13 27.60 0.37
CA VAL A 125 -20.52 28.92 0.63
C VAL A 125 -19.60 28.84 1.84
N TYR A 126 -19.98 28.10 2.88
CA TYR A 126 -19.05 27.81 3.98
C TYR A 126 -17.84 27.02 3.48
N LEU A 127 -18.05 25.98 2.67
CA LEU A 127 -16.98 25.17 2.11
C LEU A 127 -15.93 26.02 1.40
N ALA A 128 -16.34 26.88 0.46
CA ALA A 128 -15.42 27.77 -0.24
C ALA A 128 -14.69 28.74 0.70
N SER A 129 -15.41 29.33 1.66
CA SER A 129 -14.87 30.28 2.65
C SER A 129 -13.81 29.65 3.56
N VAL A 130 -14.10 28.46 4.11
CA VAL A 130 -13.19 27.79 5.04
C VAL A 130 -11.98 27.20 4.31
N LEU A 131 -12.14 26.69 3.08
CA LEU A 131 -11.01 26.22 2.26
C LEU A 131 -10.07 27.36 1.86
N ALA A 132 -10.61 28.54 1.53
CA ALA A 132 -9.79 29.74 1.30
C ALA A 132 -8.99 30.12 2.56
N THR A 133 -9.61 30.01 3.74
CA THR A 133 -8.95 30.26 5.03
C THR A 133 -7.86 29.22 5.34
N HIS A 134 -8.11 27.94 5.05
CA HIS A 134 -7.13 26.86 5.14
C HIS A 134 -5.90 27.15 4.27
N ALA A 135 -6.10 27.53 3.01
CA ALA A 135 -5.03 27.92 2.10
C ALA A 135 -4.27 29.15 2.60
N GLN A 136 -4.97 30.19 3.06
CA GLN A 136 -4.37 31.41 3.62
C GLN A 136 -3.48 31.14 4.84
N LYS A 137 -3.82 30.13 5.64
CA LYS A 137 -3.10 29.75 6.86
C LYS A 137 -2.04 28.66 6.64
N GLY A 138 -1.87 28.17 5.41
CA GLY A 138 -0.92 27.09 5.12
C GLY A 138 -1.32 25.75 5.74
N LEU A 139 -2.63 25.48 5.89
CA LEU A 139 -3.17 24.24 6.45
C LEU A 139 -4.01 23.51 5.38
N PRO A 140 -3.39 22.77 4.45
CA PRO A 140 -4.12 22.13 3.35
C PRO A 140 -5.30 21.26 3.82
N ALA A 141 -6.45 21.42 3.17
CA ALA A 141 -7.67 20.65 3.41
C ALA A 141 -8.34 20.24 2.09
N PHE A 142 -8.96 19.07 2.07
CA PHE A 142 -9.72 18.57 0.92
C PHE A 142 -11.12 19.17 0.88
N GLY A 143 -11.57 19.55 -0.32
CA GLY A 143 -12.92 20.06 -0.55
C GLY A 143 -13.83 19.01 -1.18
N ILE A 144 -14.97 18.76 -0.55
CA ILE A 144 -15.97 17.78 -0.99
C ILE A 144 -17.27 18.53 -1.26
N TYR A 145 -17.64 18.59 -2.53
CA TYR A 145 -18.82 19.26 -3.06
C TYR A 145 -19.47 18.34 -4.10
N GLY A 146 -20.78 18.14 -3.95
CA GLY A 146 -21.60 17.35 -4.88
C GLY A 146 -21.98 18.15 -6.12
N HIS A 147 -22.08 17.49 -7.28
CA HIS A 147 -22.41 18.17 -8.55
C HIS A 147 -23.84 18.74 -8.56
N ASP A 148 -24.80 17.94 -8.11
CA ASP A 148 -26.22 18.27 -8.19
C ASP A 148 -26.74 18.90 -6.90
N VAL A 149 -27.72 19.80 -7.05
CA VAL A 149 -28.40 20.43 -5.92
C VAL A 149 -29.30 19.38 -5.27
N GLN A 150 -29.26 19.28 -3.93
CA GLN A 150 -30.13 18.41 -3.13
C GLN A 150 -31.16 19.25 -2.36
N ASP A 151 -32.36 18.67 -2.18
CA ASP A 151 -33.41 19.25 -1.36
C ASP A 151 -33.01 19.26 0.13
N ALA A 152 -33.51 20.23 0.90
CA ALA A 152 -33.08 20.41 2.29
C ALA A 152 -33.37 19.23 3.22
N ASP A 153 -34.34 18.39 2.91
CA ASP A 153 -34.70 17.17 3.65
C ASP A 153 -34.08 15.89 3.08
N ASP A 154 -33.30 15.99 2.00
CA ASP A 154 -32.55 14.86 1.47
C ASP A 154 -31.40 14.47 2.41
N THR A 155 -31.39 13.19 2.78
CA THR A 155 -30.39 12.59 3.67
C THR A 155 -29.43 11.65 2.95
N GLU A 156 -29.64 11.40 1.66
CA GLU A 156 -28.77 10.54 0.88
C GLU A 156 -27.45 11.25 0.59
N ILE A 157 -26.33 10.52 0.74
CA ILE A 157 -25.03 11.00 0.30
C ILE A 157 -24.91 10.70 -1.20
N PRO A 158 -24.73 11.70 -2.08
CA PRO A 158 -24.56 11.47 -3.52
C PRO A 158 -23.34 10.59 -3.83
N GLU A 159 -23.37 9.85 -4.95
CA GLU A 159 -22.28 8.92 -5.31
C GLU A 159 -20.93 9.60 -5.53
N ASP A 160 -20.91 10.80 -6.13
CA ASP A 160 -19.68 11.58 -6.32
C ASP A 160 -19.10 12.11 -4.99
N VAL A 161 -19.98 12.40 -4.01
CA VAL A 161 -19.61 12.73 -2.64
C VAL A 161 -19.09 11.50 -1.90
N LYS A 162 -19.76 10.34 -2.02
CA LYS A 162 -19.31 9.05 -1.46
C LYS A 162 -17.92 8.69 -1.98
N GLU A 163 -17.68 8.82 -3.29
CA GLU A 163 -16.37 8.54 -3.90
C GLU A 163 -15.26 9.39 -3.24
N LYS A 164 -15.46 10.72 -3.14
CA LYS A 164 -14.49 11.63 -2.53
C LYS A 164 -14.29 11.38 -1.04
N LEU A 165 -15.37 11.14 -0.29
CA LEU A 165 -15.31 10.81 1.14
C LEU A 165 -14.50 9.53 1.36
N LEU A 166 -14.82 8.45 0.64
CA LEU A 166 -14.15 7.16 0.81
C LEU A 166 -12.68 7.22 0.37
N ARG A 167 -12.36 7.94 -0.71
CA ARG A 167 -10.98 8.18 -1.14
C ARG A 167 -10.18 8.96 -0.10
N PHE A 168 -10.75 10.06 0.41
CA PHE A 168 -10.17 10.83 1.51
C PHE A 168 -9.94 9.96 2.74
N GLY A 169 -10.96 9.20 3.16
CA GLY A 169 -10.90 8.34 4.32
C GLY A 169 -9.83 7.26 4.21
N ARG A 170 -9.80 6.48 3.11
CA ARG A 170 -8.75 5.47 2.85
C ARG A 170 -7.36 6.07 2.91
N ALA A 171 -7.11 7.12 2.12
CA ALA A 171 -5.79 7.73 2.05
C ALA A 171 -5.36 8.33 3.40
N SER A 172 -6.27 8.95 4.14
CA SER A 172 -5.97 9.55 5.44
C SER A 172 -5.64 8.48 6.49
N VAL A 173 -6.41 7.38 6.54
CA VAL A 173 -6.15 6.26 7.45
C VAL A 173 -4.80 5.62 7.13
N THR A 174 -4.46 5.45 5.85
CA THR A 174 -3.14 4.96 5.44
C THR A 174 -2.01 5.85 5.95
N VAL A 175 -2.07 7.16 5.70
CA VAL A 175 -1.02 8.10 6.13
C VAL A 175 -0.88 8.12 7.65
N ALA A 176 -1.99 8.21 8.38
CA ALA A 176 -1.97 8.27 9.84
C ALA A 176 -1.49 6.95 10.47
N THR A 177 -1.76 5.80 9.84
CA THR A 177 -1.34 4.48 10.36
C THR A 177 0.18 4.32 10.41
N MET A 178 0.89 4.87 9.41
CA MET A 178 2.34 4.79 9.30
C MET A 178 3.06 5.54 10.43
N ARG A 179 2.45 6.62 10.94
CA ARG A 179 3.06 7.46 11.97
C ARG A 179 3.46 6.65 13.21
N GLY A 180 4.70 6.84 13.64
CA GLY A 180 5.31 6.19 14.80
C GLY A 180 5.66 4.71 14.62
N LYS A 181 5.45 4.12 13.42
CA LYS A 181 5.87 2.75 13.10
C LYS A 181 7.27 2.74 12.51
N SER A 182 7.90 1.57 12.48
CA SER A 182 9.27 1.42 11.98
C SER A 182 9.30 0.79 10.59
N TYR A 183 10.29 1.19 9.79
CA TYR A 183 10.85 0.32 8.75
C TYR A 183 12.05 -0.41 9.36
N LEU A 184 12.07 -1.75 9.28
CA LEU A 184 13.19 -2.57 9.76
C LEU A 184 14.08 -2.98 8.59
N GLN A 185 15.29 -2.46 8.57
CA GLN A 185 16.34 -2.92 7.67
C GLN A 185 17.04 -4.16 8.27
N ILE A 186 16.97 -5.29 7.59
CA ILE A 186 17.74 -6.50 7.93
C ILE A 186 18.91 -6.60 6.93
N GLY A 187 20.11 -6.36 7.43
CA GLY A 187 21.31 -6.11 6.62
C GLY A 187 21.48 -4.62 6.31
N SER A 188 21.80 -4.32 5.05
CA SER A 188 22.23 -3.01 4.57
C SER A 188 21.92 -2.85 3.07
N ILE A 189 22.78 -2.12 2.36
CA ILE A 189 22.70 -1.88 0.91
C ILE A 189 22.93 -3.19 0.16
N CYS A 190 22.02 -3.54 -0.74
CA CYS A 190 22.15 -4.71 -1.59
C CYS A 190 22.70 -4.30 -2.97
N MET A 191 23.87 -4.83 -3.34
CA MET A 191 24.45 -4.70 -4.69
C MET A 191 24.56 -3.27 -5.26
N GLY A 192 24.55 -2.24 -4.41
CA GLY A 192 24.57 -0.84 -4.83
C GLY A 192 23.22 -0.33 -5.36
N ILE A 193 22.11 -1.02 -5.10
CA ILE A 193 20.76 -0.60 -5.47
C ILE A 193 20.41 0.67 -4.70
N GLY A 194 20.09 1.75 -5.43
CA GLY A 194 19.81 3.06 -4.82
C GLY A 194 18.68 3.03 -3.79
N GLY A 195 17.63 2.25 -4.02
CA GLY A 195 16.52 2.10 -3.07
C GLY A 195 16.85 1.34 -1.79
N SER A 196 17.95 0.60 -1.75
CA SER A 196 18.46 -0.08 -0.53
C SER A 196 19.34 0.80 0.34
N ILE A 197 19.69 1.99 -0.14
CA ILE A 197 20.33 3.02 0.66
C ILE A 197 19.23 3.71 1.45
N ILE A 198 19.04 3.29 2.70
CA ILE A 198 18.02 3.86 3.57
C ILE A 198 18.27 5.35 3.80
N ASP A 199 17.22 6.17 3.64
CA ASP A 199 17.23 7.60 3.93
C ASP A 199 16.32 7.88 5.14
N PRO A 200 16.90 8.01 6.35
CA PRO A 200 16.12 8.29 7.55
C PRO A 200 15.37 9.63 7.47
N ALA A 201 15.94 10.65 6.85
CA ALA A 201 15.29 11.97 6.76
C ALA A 201 14.01 11.89 5.94
N PHE A 202 14.01 11.14 4.83
CA PHE A 202 12.78 10.87 4.08
C PHE A 202 11.73 10.16 4.96
N ILE A 203 12.11 9.05 5.62
CA ILE A 203 11.18 8.22 6.41
C ILE A 203 10.61 9.01 7.61
N GLU A 204 11.43 9.80 8.29
CA GLU A 204 11.04 10.58 9.45
C GLU A 204 10.24 11.83 9.05
N GLU A 205 10.72 12.65 8.11
CA GLU A 205 10.11 13.95 7.78
C GLU A 205 8.86 13.81 6.92
N TYR A 206 8.78 12.82 6.03
CA TYR A 206 7.60 12.63 5.16
C TYR A 206 6.59 11.64 5.74
N LEU A 207 7.04 10.54 6.35
CA LEU A 207 6.14 9.45 6.76
C LEU A 207 5.89 9.44 8.27
N GLY A 208 6.69 10.17 9.06
CA GLY A 208 6.58 10.19 10.52
C GLY A 208 6.92 8.84 11.12
N MET A 209 7.68 8.02 10.39
CA MET A 209 8.10 6.67 10.75
C MET A 209 9.50 6.70 11.41
N ARG A 210 9.91 5.56 11.96
CA ARG A 210 11.24 5.31 12.50
C ARG A 210 12.04 4.41 11.55
N VAL A 211 13.36 4.48 11.65
CA VAL A 211 14.27 3.54 11.00
C VAL A 211 14.91 2.68 12.07
N GLU A 212 14.72 1.37 11.96
CA GLU A 212 15.41 0.36 12.77
C GLU A 212 16.31 -0.46 11.83
N SER A 213 17.42 -0.96 12.35
CA SER A 213 18.35 -1.77 11.56
C SER A 213 18.97 -2.86 12.42
N VAL A 214 19.00 -4.08 11.88
CA VAL A 214 19.76 -5.21 12.42
C VAL A 214 20.66 -5.76 11.33
N ASP A 215 21.84 -6.23 11.69
CA ASP A 215 22.70 -6.97 10.75
C ASP A 215 22.14 -8.39 10.55
N GLU A 216 22.38 -9.00 9.40
CA GLU A 216 21.89 -10.34 9.08
C GLU A 216 22.43 -11.40 10.04
N VAL A 217 23.57 -11.16 10.71
CA VAL A 217 24.09 -12.05 11.77
C VAL A 217 23.10 -12.26 12.92
N GLU A 218 22.16 -11.34 13.15
CA GLU A 218 21.14 -11.53 14.19
C GLU A 218 20.23 -12.73 13.88
N ILE A 219 19.95 -13.01 12.60
CA ILE A 219 19.22 -14.22 12.22
C ILE A 219 20.02 -15.46 12.59
N ILE A 220 21.32 -15.48 12.27
CA ILE A 220 22.20 -16.61 12.60
C ILE A 220 22.34 -16.81 14.10
N ARG A 221 22.48 -15.71 14.86
CA ARG A 221 22.53 -15.77 16.33
C ARG A 221 21.25 -16.41 16.87
N ARG A 222 20.08 -15.92 16.47
CA ARG A 222 18.79 -16.48 16.92
C ARG A 222 18.61 -17.95 16.52
N MET A 223 19.06 -18.34 15.34
CA MET A 223 19.05 -19.76 14.95
C MET A 223 19.99 -20.62 15.80
N SER A 224 21.19 -20.12 16.11
CA SER A 224 22.24 -20.86 16.80
C SER A 224 22.00 -20.97 18.31
N GLU A 225 21.39 -19.94 18.89
CA GLU A 225 21.05 -19.85 20.32
C GLU A 225 19.60 -20.27 20.61
N GLU A 226 18.89 -20.82 19.62
CA GLU A 226 17.51 -21.30 19.76
C GLU A 226 16.50 -20.23 20.22
N ILE A 227 16.66 -19.00 19.73
CA ILE A 227 15.82 -17.84 20.07
C ILE A 227 14.71 -17.68 19.02
N TYR A 228 13.73 -18.58 19.10
CA TYR A 228 12.50 -18.56 18.31
C TYR A 228 11.43 -19.40 19.02
N ASP A 229 10.16 -19.23 18.66
CA ASP A 229 9.09 -20.11 19.14
C ASP A 229 9.20 -21.49 18.47
N HIS A 230 9.71 -22.48 19.20
CA HIS A 230 9.86 -23.86 18.69
C HIS A 230 8.51 -24.49 18.31
N ALA A 231 7.43 -24.18 19.02
CA ALA A 231 6.12 -24.75 18.72
C ALA A 231 5.56 -24.18 17.42
N GLU A 232 5.75 -22.87 17.18
CA GLU A 232 5.43 -22.26 15.89
C GLU A 232 6.29 -22.85 14.78
N TYR A 233 7.61 -22.97 14.98
CA TYR A 233 8.53 -23.52 13.98
C TYR A 233 8.15 -24.94 13.56
N GLU A 234 7.85 -25.84 14.49
CA GLU A 234 7.44 -27.22 14.17
C GLU A 234 6.12 -27.26 13.38
N LYS A 235 5.16 -26.40 13.75
CA LYS A 235 3.89 -26.25 13.03
C LYS A 235 4.14 -25.72 11.61
N ALA A 236 4.97 -24.69 11.47
CA ALA A 236 5.33 -24.08 10.20
C ALA A 236 6.02 -25.10 9.28
N LEU A 237 6.99 -25.85 9.81
CA LEU A 237 7.75 -26.85 9.03
C LEU A 237 6.86 -28.00 8.57
N ALA A 238 5.98 -28.50 9.44
CA ALA A 238 5.02 -29.54 9.08
C ALA A 238 4.05 -29.07 7.99
N TRP A 239 3.56 -27.83 8.09
CA TRP A 239 2.73 -27.23 7.05
C TRP A 239 3.49 -27.04 5.74
N THR A 240 4.73 -26.55 5.78
CA THR A 240 5.57 -26.37 4.59
C THR A 240 5.80 -27.71 3.89
N LYS A 241 6.22 -28.75 4.62
CA LYS A 241 6.44 -30.09 4.05
C LYS A 241 5.18 -30.68 3.40
N LYS A 242 3.99 -30.33 3.90
CA LYS A 242 2.70 -30.80 3.36
C LYS A 242 2.25 -30.02 2.12
N ASN A 243 2.40 -28.70 2.13
CA ASN A 243 1.72 -27.82 1.15
C ASN A 243 2.67 -27.19 0.12
N CYS A 244 3.97 -27.13 0.40
CA CYS A 244 4.95 -26.53 -0.50
C CYS A 244 5.57 -27.60 -1.41
N THR A 245 5.03 -27.71 -2.63
CA THR A 245 5.52 -28.67 -3.63
C THR A 245 6.84 -28.19 -4.22
N GLU A 246 7.91 -28.97 -4.06
CA GLU A 246 9.18 -28.68 -4.74
C GLU A 246 9.05 -28.82 -6.26
N GLY A 247 9.64 -27.86 -6.98
CA GLY A 247 9.72 -27.84 -8.43
C GLY A 247 10.97 -28.52 -8.99
N PHE A 248 11.17 -28.39 -10.30
CA PHE A 248 12.38 -28.87 -10.96
C PHE A 248 13.63 -28.10 -10.49
N ASP A 249 14.77 -28.77 -10.51
CA ASP A 249 16.08 -28.19 -10.23
C ASP A 249 16.82 -27.93 -11.55
N LYS A 250 17.02 -26.66 -11.89
CA LYS A 250 17.71 -26.26 -13.14
C LYS A 250 19.23 -26.29 -13.04
N ASN A 251 19.79 -26.47 -11.84
CA ASN A 251 21.24 -26.51 -11.67
C ASN A 251 21.83 -27.74 -12.39
N PRO A 252 23.08 -27.67 -12.88
CA PRO A 252 23.78 -28.84 -13.42
C PRO A 252 23.78 -29.99 -12.41
N GLU A 253 23.57 -31.22 -12.87
CA GLU A 253 23.36 -32.39 -12.02
C GLU A 253 24.51 -32.59 -11.02
N GLU A 254 25.74 -32.29 -11.45
CA GLU A 254 26.97 -32.40 -10.66
C GLU A 254 27.08 -31.42 -9.48
N VAL A 255 26.30 -30.33 -9.46
CA VAL A 255 26.29 -29.35 -8.35
C VAL A 255 24.99 -29.36 -7.57
N ARG A 256 24.00 -30.17 -7.95
CA ARG A 256 22.73 -30.24 -7.21
C ARG A 256 22.95 -30.73 -5.79
N LYS A 257 22.32 -30.05 -4.84
CA LYS A 257 22.23 -30.51 -3.45
C LYS A 257 21.49 -31.84 -3.37
N SER A 258 21.97 -32.72 -2.50
CA SER A 258 21.29 -33.96 -2.13
C SER A 258 19.94 -33.68 -1.45
N ARG A 259 19.09 -34.70 -1.33
CA ARG A 259 17.80 -34.60 -0.60
C ARG A 259 18.01 -34.12 0.84
N GLU A 260 19.00 -34.67 1.53
CA GLU A 260 19.32 -34.29 2.91
C GLU A 260 19.74 -32.81 3.03
N GLU A 261 20.55 -32.31 2.09
CA GLU A 261 20.94 -30.89 2.06
C GLU A 261 19.75 -29.98 1.76
N LYS A 262 18.85 -30.38 0.86
CA LYS A 262 17.62 -29.65 0.58
C LYS A 262 16.66 -29.62 1.76
N ASP A 263 16.57 -30.72 2.52
CA ASP A 263 15.76 -30.76 3.75
C ASP A 263 16.32 -29.80 4.82
N LYS A 264 17.65 -29.70 4.94
CA LYS A 264 18.30 -28.71 5.81
C LYS A 264 18.06 -27.27 5.36
N ASP A 265 18.08 -27.01 4.04
CA ASP A 265 17.72 -25.70 3.51
C ASP A 265 16.26 -25.34 3.88
N TRP A 266 15.32 -26.28 3.75
CA TRP A 266 13.92 -26.04 4.17
C TRP A 266 13.78 -25.72 5.65
N GLU A 267 14.43 -26.49 6.52
CA GLU A 267 14.46 -26.24 7.96
C GLU A 267 15.02 -24.85 8.28
N PHE A 268 16.10 -24.47 7.60
CA PHE A 268 16.70 -23.14 7.72
C PHE A 268 15.75 -22.02 7.29
N LEU A 269 15.13 -22.14 6.11
CA LEU A 269 14.23 -21.11 5.55
C LEU A 269 12.96 -20.92 6.38
N VAL A 270 12.35 -22.01 6.86
CA VAL A 270 11.16 -21.93 7.70
C VAL A 270 11.50 -21.27 9.05
N LYS A 271 12.65 -21.61 9.63
CA LYS A 271 13.14 -20.97 10.85
C LYS A 271 13.45 -19.49 10.64
N MET A 272 14.08 -19.15 9.51
CA MET A 272 14.37 -17.77 9.11
C MET A 272 13.09 -16.94 9.04
N MET A 273 12.03 -17.48 8.42
CA MET A 273 10.74 -16.81 8.34
C MET A 273 10.14 -16.54 9.74
N CYS A 274 10.19 -17.50 10.66
CA CYS A 274 9.72 -17.31 12.04
C CYS A 274 10.50 -16.19 12.74
N ILE A 275 11.84 -16.23 12.64
CA ILE A 275 12.72 -15.21 13.23
C ILE A 275 12.45 -13.81 12.65
N ILE A 276 12.23 -13.68 11.34
CA ILE A 276 11.90 -12.39 10.72
C ILE A 276 10.58 -11.85 11.25
N LYS A 277 9.55 -12.70 11.45
CA LYS A 277 8.29 -12.27 12.09
C LYS A 277 8.52 -11.75 13.50
N ASP A 278 9.32 -12.48 14.28
CA ASP A 278 9.67 -12.10 15.65
C ASP A 278 10.43 -10.77 15.69
N LEU A 279 11.37 -10.55 14.76
CA LEU A 279 12.08 -9.28 14.63
C LEU A 279 11.12 -8.12 14.34
N MET A 280 10.16 -8.31 13.43
CA MET A 280 9.22 -7.25 13.05
C MET A 280 8.24 -6.91 14.17
N ASN A 281 7.60 -7.91 14.77
CA ASN A 281 6.46 -7.71 15.66
C ASN A 281 6.80 -7.82 17.16
N GLY A 282 7.87 -8.53 17.49
CA GLY A 282 8.07 -9.12 18.81
C GLY A 282 7.28 -10.42 18.97
N ASN A 283 7.65 -11.23 19.97
CA ASN A 283 6.98 -12.50 20.27
C ASN A 283 7.13 -12.86 21.75
N GLN A 284 6.01 -12.97 22.47
CA GLN A 284 6.04 -13.26 23.91
C GLN A 284 6.43 -14.71 24.25
N ASN A 285 6.39 -15.61 23.26
CA ASN A 285 6.70 -17.03 23.43
C ASN A 285 8.20 -17.35 23.30
N LEU A 286 9.06 -16.35 23.08
CA LEU A 286 10.51 -16.58 23.06
C LEU A 286 11.02 -17.10 24.42
N PRO A 287 12.17 -17.80 24.44
CA PRO A 287 12.72 -18.37 25.67
C PRO A 287 12.87 -17.37 26.84
N GLU A 288 12.91 -17.88 28.06
CA GLU A 288 13.24 -17.07 29.25
C GLU A 288 14.66 -16.51 29.14
N GLY A 289 14.86 -15.24 29.52
CA GLY A 289 16.14 -14.54 29.35
C GLY A 289 16.28 -13.80 28.00
N CYS A 290 15.31 -13.95 27.09
CA CYS A 290 15.25 -13.23 25.81
C CYS A 290 14.27 -12.05 25.84
N GLU A 291 14.10 -11.37 26.99
CA GLU A 291 13.11 -10.30 27.16
C GLU A 291 13.34 -9.10 26.23
N GLU A 292 14.58 -8.88 25.79
CA GLU A 292 14.92 -7.88 24.78
C GLU A 292 14.37 -8.28 23.40
N GLU A 293 14.55 -9.52 22.98
CA GLU A 293 14.07 -10.01 21.68
C GLU A 293 12.54 -10.08 21.62
N LYS A 294 11.88 -10.28 22.77
CA LYS A 294 10.41 -10.37 22.90
C LYS A 294 9.69 -9.10 22.44
N VAL A 295 10.34 -7.93 22.50
CA VAL A 295 9.67 -6.65 22.16
C VAL A 295 9.66 -6.34 20.67
N GLY A 296 10.56 -6.95 19.89
CA GLY A 296 10.70 -6.69 18.45
C GLY A 296 10.99 -5.22 18.10
N HIS A 297 10.73 -4.85 16.85
CA HIS A 297 11.07 -3.51 16.31
C HIS A 297 9.86 -2.65 15.92
N ASN A 298 8.64 -3.10 16.24
CA ASN A 298 7.38 -2.40 15.86
C ASN A 298 7.33 -2.06 14.36
N ALA A 299 7.77 -3.01 13.53
CA ALA A 299 8.01 -2.79 12.11
C ALA A 299 6.75 -3.05 11.27
N ILE A 300 6.22 -2.00 10.65
CA ILE A 300 5.11 -2.12 9.69
C ILE A 300 5.58 -2.74 8.38
N ALA A 301 6.85 -2.52 8.03
CA ALA A 301 7.53 -3.08 6.88
C ALA A 301 9.00 -3.36 7.21
N ALA A 302 9.59 -4.28 6.48
CA ALA A 302 11.00 -4.61 6.58
C ALA A 302 11.60 -4.84 5.18
N GLY A 303 12.92 -4.95 5.13
CA GLY A 303 13.66 -5.38 3.96
C GLY A 303 14.77 -6.34 4.35
N PHE A 304 15.06 -7.31 3.49
CA PHE A 304 16.15 -8.26 3.70
C PHE A 304 17.20 -8.07 2.60
N GLN A 305 18.44 -7.75 3.00
CA GLN A 305 19.50 -7.47 2.05
C GLN A 305 19.81 -8.69 1.18
N GLY A 306 20.15 -9.82 1.82
CA GLY A 306 20.48 -11.09 1.20
C GLY A 306 21.74 -11.02 0.34
N GLN A 307 21.59 -10.48 -0.86
CA GLN A 307 22.70 -10.37 -1.77
C GLN A 307 23.69 -9.28 -1.29
N ARG A 308 24.99 -9.54 -1.27
CA ARG A 308 25.68 -10.76 -1.71
C ARG A 308 26.15 -11.63 -0.56
N GLN A 309 26.42 -11.04 0.59
CA GLN A 309 27.19 -11.64 1.68
C GLN A 309 26.45 -12.82 2.30
N TRP A 310 25.14 -12.68 2.54
CA TRP A 310 24.33 -13.78 3.03
C TRP A 310 24.19 -14.88 2.00
N THR A 311 23.70 -14.56 0.79
CA THR A 311 23.36 -15.56 -0.23
C THR A 311 24.58 -16.26 -0.85
N ASP A 312 25.77 -15.68 -0.72
CA ASP A 312 27.02 -16.33 -1.12
C ASP A 312 27.38 -17.51 -0.18
N PHE A 313 26.72 -17.65 0.97
CA PHE A 313 27.00 -18.68 1.97
C PHE A 313 25.75 -19.42 2.50
N TYR A 314 24.70 -18.71 2.87
CA TYR A 314 23.45 -19.25 3.41
C TYR A 314 22.32 -19.29 2.35
N PRO A 315 21.29 -20.15 2.54
CA PRO A 315 20.10 -20.15 1.69
C PRO A 315 19.50 -18.75 1.55
N ASN A 316 19.04 -18.38 0.35
CA ASN A 316 18.44 -17.08 0.08
C ASN A 316 17.10 -16.87 0.83
N CYS A 317 16.53 -15.67 0.76
CA CYS A 317 15.31 -15.32 1.49
C CYS A 317 14.04 -15.47 0.65
N ASP A 318 14.10 -16.21 -0.47
CA ASP A 318 12.98 -16.28 -1.41
C ASP A 318 11.70 -16.81 -0.76
N PHE A 319 11.82 -17.90 0.01
CA PHE A 319 10.68 -18.51 0.70
C PHE A 319 10.10 -17.59 1.78
N PRO A 320 10.88 -17.05 2.73
CA PRO A 320 10.37 -16.05 3.68
C PRO A 320 9.75 -14.83 2.99
N GLU A 321 10.39 -14.25 1.98
CA GLU A 321 9.86 -13.08 1.25
C GLU A 321 8.52 -13.39 0.57
N ALA A 322 8.41 -14.52 -0.13
CA ALA A 322 7.17 -14.92 -0.78
C ALA A 322 6.05 -15.17 0.24
N MET A 323 6.31 -15.98 1.27
CA MET A 323 5.29 -16.37 2.25
C MET A 323 4.90 -15.22 3.19
N LEU A 324 5.82 -14.35 3.59
CA LEU A 324 5.51 -13.20 4.44
C LEU A 324 4.63 -12.19 3.70
N ASN A 325 4.91 -11.92 2.42
CA ASN A 325 4.07 -11.06 1.60
C ASN A 325 2.75 -11.72 1.15
N THR A 326 2.58 -13.03 1.35
CA THR A 326 1.33 -13.78 1.09
C THR A 326 0.30 -13.54 2.18
N SER A 327 -0.99 -13.56 1.83
CA SER A 327 -2.12 -13.31 2.73
C SER A 327 -2.51 -14.47 3.65
N PHE A 328 -1.72 -15.54 3.70
CA PHE A 328 -1.96 -16.70 4.56
C PHE A 328 -0.66 -17.46 4.83
N ASP A 329 -0.65 -18.25 5.89
CA ASP A 329 0.41 -19.22 6.21
C ASP A 329 -0.15 -20.42 7.00
N TRP A 330 0.69 -21.10 7.78
CA TRP A 330 0.31 -22.21 8.66
C TRP A 330 -0.74 -21.86 9.74
N ASN A 331 -1.06 -20.57 9.93
CA ASN A 331 -2.13 -20.11 10.80
C ASN A 331 -3.42 -19.75 10.05
N GLY A 332 -3.48 -19.97 8.74
CA GLY A 332 -4.59 -19.58 7.87
C GLY A 332 -4.43 -18.15 7.36
N ALA A 333 -5.55 -17.54 6.94
CA ALA A 333 -5.57 -16.18 6.42
C ALA A 333 -5.12 -15.16 7.47
N ARG A 334 -4.22 -14.24 7.08
CA ARG A 334 -3.66 -13.20 7.93
C ARG A 334 -3.28 -11.95 7.14
N GLU A 335 -3.08 -10.85 7.86
CA GLU A 335 -2.50 -9.65 7.27
C GLU A 335 -1.14 -9.99 6.60
N PRO A 336 -0.92 -9.62 5.33
CA PRO A 336 0.38 -9.75 4.69
C PRO A 336 1.42 -8.92 5.44
N TYR A 337 2.61 -9.46 5.67
CA TYR A 337 3.77 -8.66 6.01
C TYR A 337 4.25 -7.93 4.75
N ILE A 338 5.05 -6.88 4.95
CA ILE A 338 5.84 -6.31 3.88
C ILE A 338 7.29 -6.63 4.17
N LEU A 339 7.87 -7.52 3.37
CA LEU A 339 9.30 -7.82 3.38
C LEU A 339 9.85 -7.57 1.98
N ALA A 340 10.62 -6.49 1.83
CA ALA A 340 11.20 -6.09 0.57
C ALA A 340 12.46 -6.91 0.25
N THR A 341 12.44 -7.57 -0.91
CA THR A 341 13.62 -8.21 -1.50
C THR A 341 14.74 -7.19 -1.67
N GLU A 342 15.99 -7.64 -1.46
CA GLU A 342 17.21 -6.84 -1.62
C GLU A 342 17.27 -5.58 -0.72
N ASN A 343 16.51 -5.59 0.37
CA ASN A 343 16.30 -4.45 1.24
C ASN A 343 15.96 -3.17 0.45
N ASP A 344 15.26 -3.28 -0.68
CA ASP A 344 14.83 -2.08 -1.42
C ASP A 344 13.73 -1.37 -0.62
N VAL A 345 14.17 -0.45 0.24
CA VAL A 345 13.36 0.34 1.16
C VAL A 345 12.27 1.10 0.41
N LEU A 346 12.60 1.67 -0.74
CA LEU A 346 11.63 2.45 -1.51
C LEU A 346 10.55 1.56 -2.15
N ASN A 347 10.89 0.35 -2.59
CA ASN A 347 9.87 -0.61 -3.04
C ASN A 347 9.03 -1.11 -1.87
N GLY A 348 9.66 -1.43 -0.74
CA GLY A 348 8.96 -1.84 0.49
C GLY A 348 7.97 -0.79 1.00
N LEU A 349 8.35 0.49 0.99
CA LEU A 349 7.45 1.58 1.34
C LEU A 349 6.31 1.74 0.31
N GLY A 350 6.60 1.56 -0.99
CA GLY A 350 5.58 1.50 -2.03
C GLY A 350 4.55 0.37 -1.78
N MET A 351 5.03 -0.84 -1.49
CA MET A 351 4.17 -1.96 -1.11
C MET A 351 3.37 -1.64 0.16
N THR A 352 3.98 -1.00 1.15
CA THR A 352 3.30 -0.58 2.39
C THR A 352 2.13 0.37 2.10
N PHE A 353 2.33 1.37 1.24
CA PHE A 353 1.28 2.30 0.84
C PHE A 353 0.08 1.57 0.23
N MET A 354 0.33 0.68 -0.73
CA MET A 354 -0.73 -0.03 -1.43
C MET A 354 -1.42 -1.07 -0.55
N LYS A 355 -0.67 -1.77 0.31
CA LYS A 355 -1.24 -2.69 1.30
C LYS A 355 -2.20 -1.97 2.23
N LEU A 356 -1.79 -0.81 2.77
CA LEU A 356 -2.64 -0.04 3.69
C LEU A 356 -3.88 0.52 3.00
N LEU A 357 -3.78 0.90 1.72
CA LEU A 357 -4.93 1.38 0.94
C LEU A 357 -5.94 0.26 0.60
N THR A 358 -5.49 -0.98 0.47
CA THR A 358 -6.30 -2.06 -0.15
C THR A 358 -6.59 -3.24 0.77
N GLY A 359 -5.80 -3.45 1.82
CA GLY A 359 -5.85 -4.67 2.65
C GLY A 359 -5.35 -5.93 1.93
N ARG A 360 -4.70 -5.80 0.77
CA ARG A 360 -4.28 -6.90 -0.11
C ARG A 360 -2.79 -7.18 -0.02
N ALA A 361 -2.38 -8.40 -0.42
CA ALA A 361 -0.99 -8.73 -0.67
C ALA A 361 -0.42 -7.87 -1.82
N GLN A 362 0.91 -7.66 -1.82
CA GLN A 362 1.58 -6.78 -2.78
C GLN A 362 2.71 -7.52 -3.47
N ILE A 363 2.80 -7.35 -4.79
CA ILE A 363 3.83 -7.97 -5.61
C ILE A 363 5.06 -7.07 -5.57
N PHE A 364 6.21 -7.64 -5.21
CA PHE A 364 7.52 -7.07 -5.52
C PHE A 364 7.96 -7.65 -6.87
N ALA A 365 8.47 -6.84 -7.80
CA ALA A 365 8.99 -7.36 -9.06
C ALA A 365 10.13 -6.52 -9.63
N ASP A 366 11.06 -7.16 -10.35
CA ASP A 366 11.86 -6.47 -11.35
C ASP A 366 11.00 -6.10 -12.56
N VAL A 367 11.17 -4.89 -13.07
CA VAL A 367 10.72 -4.44 -14.38
C VAL A 367 11.75 -4.90 -15.41
N ARG A 368 11.74 -6.21 -15.68
CA ARG A 368 12.87 -6.92 -16.28
C ARG A 368 13.05 -6.67 -17.77
N THR A 369 11.97 -6.73 -18.54
CA THR A 369 12.03 -6.68 -20.01
C THR A 369 10.77 -6.06 -20.59
N CYS A 370 10.90 -5.19 -21.60
CA CYS A 370 9.80 -4.79 -22.46
C CYS A 370 9.77 -5.68 -23.72
N TRP A 371 8.64 -6.36 -23.93
CA TRP A 371 8.38 -7.16 -25.12
C TRP A 371 7.45 -6.40 -26.06
N SER A 372 8.02 -5.71 -27.05
CA SER A 372 7.27 -5.09 -28.16
C SER A 372 6.59 -6.15 -29.04
N GLY A 373 5.55 -5.77 -29.79
CA GLY A 373 4.89 -6.66 -30.75
C GLY A 373 5.84 -7.39 -31.71
N ASP A 374 6.78 -6.66 -32.32
CA ASP A 374 7.77 -7.23 -33.24
C ASP A 374 8.73 -8.22 -32.56
N ALA A 375 9.10 -7.96 -31.31
CA ALA A 375 9.97 -8.85 -30.55
C ALA A 375 9.27 -10.16 -30.21
N VAL A 376 7.98 -10.12 -29.85
CA VAL A 376 7.16 -11.31 -29.58
C VAL A 376 6.95 -12.11 -30.87
N ARG A 377 6.62 -11.45 -31.98
CA ARG A 377 6.50 -12.10 -33.29
C ARG A 377 7.79 -12.82 -33.68
N ARG A 378 8.94 -12.17 -33.51
CA ARG A 378 10.25 -12.77 -33.80
C ARG A 378 10.59 -13.94 -32.87
N ALA A 379 10.27 -13.83 -31.59
CA ALA A 379 10.67 -14.82 -30.58
C ALA A 379 9.75 -16.05 -30.54
N ALA A 380 8.45 -15.85 -30.75
CA ALA A 380 7.42 -16.87 -30.52
C ALA A 380 6.45 -17.05 -31.70
N GLY A 381 6.65 -16.32 -32.82
CA GLY A 381 5.77 -16.41 -33.99
C GLY A 381 4.35 -15.89 -33.75
N TYR A 382 4.14 -15.10 -32.69
CA TYR A 382 2.81 -14.66 -32.24
C TYR A 382 2.61 -13.17 -32.50
N GLU A 383 1.44 -12.83 -33.07
CA GLU A 383 0.96 -11.46 -33.19
C GLU A 383 0.21 -11.08 -31.92
N LEU A 384 0.56 -9.96 -31.29
CA LEU A 384 -0.15 -9.52 -30.09
C LEU A 384 -1.61 -9.20 -30.40
N GLU A 385 -2.46 -9.52 -29.44
CA GLU A 385 -3.90 -9.24 -29.45
C GLU A 385 -4.32 -8.49 -28.17
N GLY A 386 -5.56 -8.00 -28.16
CA GLY A 386 -6.14 -7.30 -27.00
C GLY A 386 -5.28 -6.13 -26.49
N ARG A 387 -5.21 -6.00 -25.17
CA ARG A 387 -4.48 -4.90 -24.51
C ARG A 387 -3.00 -4.87 -24.86
N ALA A 388 -2.36 -6.03 -24.99
CA ALA A 388 -0.94 -6.11 -25.37
C ALA A 388 -0.69 -5.50 -26.76
N LYS A 389 -1.65 -5.63 -27.69
CA LYS A 389 -1.61 -4.97 -28.98
C LYS A 389 -1.84 -3.46 -28.87
N GLU A 390 -2.81 -3.04 -28.05
CA GLU A 390 -3.13 -1.63 -27.83
C GLU A 390 -1.93 -0.83 -27.29
N ALA A 391 -1.13 -1.45 -26.42
CA ALA A 391 0.07 -0.85 -25.85
C ALA A 391 1.35 -1.06 -26.69
N ASP A 392 1.26 -1.72 -27.84
CA ASP A 392 2.40 -2.19 -28.66
C ASP A 392 3.45 -2.99 -27.85
N GLY A 393 2.97 -3.80 -26.90
CA GLY A 393 3.83 -4.64 -26.07
C GLY A 393 3.34 -4.79 -24.63
N PHE A 394 4.21 -5.39 -23.83
CA PHE A 394 4.01 -5.60 -22.39
C PHE A 394 5.35 -5.66 -21.66
N LEU A 395 5.30 -5.51 -20.34
CA LEU A 395 6.44 -5.64 -19.45
C LEU A 395 6.44 -7.02 -18.80
N HIS A 396 7.62 -7.64 -18.76
CA HIS A 396 7.88 -8.82 -17.96
C HIS A 396 8.21 -8.37 -16.54
N LEU A 397 7.28 -8.59 -15.61
CA LEU A 397 7.48 -8.35 -14.20
C LEU A 397 7.84 -9.68 -13.54
N ILE A 398 9.05 -9.78 -13.00
CA ILE A 398 9.60 -11.04 -12.48
C ILE A 398 10.64 -10.75 -11.42
N ASN A 399 10.28 -10.87 -10.14
CA ASN A 399 11.27 -10.72 -9.08
C ASN A 399 12.36 -11.81 -9.15
N SER A 400 13.49 -11.57 -8.50
CA SER A 400 14.64 -12.46 -8.43
C SER A 400 14.44 -13.69 -7.52
N GLY A 401 13.22 -14.25 -7.47
CA GLY A 401 12.93 -15.48 -6.74
C GLY A 401 11.63 -15.49 -5.94
N ALA A 402 11.19 -14.33 -5.43
CA ALA A 402 10.07 -14.25 -4.49
C ALA A 402 8.90 -13.38 -4.97
N ALA A 403 7.67 -13.82 -4.78
CA ALA A 403 6.49 -12.95 -4.87
C ALA A 403 5.38 -13.48 -3.97
N CYS A 404 4.46 -12.61 -3.54
CA CYS A 404 3.26 -13.06 -2.83
C CYS A 404 2.48 -14.05 -3.70
N LEU A 405 2.09 -15.20 -3.14
CA LEU A 405 1.48 -16.27 -3.90
C LEU A 405 0.09 -15.89 -4.41
N ASP A 406 -0.59 -14.97 -3.72
CA ASP A 406 -1.84 -14.32 -4.16
C ASP A 406 -1.83 -13.89 -5.63
N ALA A 407 -0.66 -13.49 -6.14
CA ALA A 407 -0.48 -12.96 -7.48
C ALA A 407 -0.69 -13.97 -8.61
N ASN A 408 -0.76 -15.28 -8.33
CA ASN A 408 -1.09 -16.26 -9.36
C ASN A 408 -2.56 -16.19 -9.81
N GLY A 409 -3.42 -15.48 -9.06
CA GLY A 409 -4.84 -15.29 -9.39
C GLY A 409 -5.70 -16.54 -9.16
N GLY A 410 -5.30 -17.41 -8.24
CA GLY A 410 -6.05 -18.61 -7.85
C GLY A 410 -7.38 -18.27 -7.16
N ALA A 411 -7.42 -17.20 -6.36
CA ALA A 411 -8.64 -16.75 -5.68
C ALA A 411 -9.67 -16.15 -6.66
N LYS A 412 -10.96 -16.39 -6.39
CA LYS A 412 -12.07 -16.00 -7.27
C LYS A 412 -13.09 -15.09 -6.57
N ASP A 413 -13.57 -14.06 -7.27
CA ASP A 413 -14.73 -13.29 -6.83
C ASP A 413 -16.06 -14.06 -7.04
N ALA A 414 -17.19 -13.44 -6.68
CA ALA A 414 -18.50 -14.07 -6.80
C ALA A 414 -18.91 -14.35 -8.26
N GLU A 415 -18.32 -13.61 -9.20
CA GLU A 415 -18.52 -13.73 -10.64
C GLU A 415 -17.55 -14.73 -11.29
N GLY A 416 -16.61 -15.29 -10.53
CA GLY A 416 -15.63 -16.27 -11.00
C GLY A 416 -14.38 -15.67 -11.66
N ASN A 417 -14.17 -14.36 -11.56
CA ASN A 417 -12.94 -13.71 -12.05
C ASN A 417 -11.78 -13.95 -11.09
N SER A 418 -10.57 -14.04 -11.62
CA SER A 418 -9.34 -14.06 -10.80
C SER A 418 -9.14 -12.72 -10.11
N VAL A 419 -8.86 -12.75 -8.81
CA VAL A 419 -8.65 -11.56 -7.98
C VAL A 419 -7.58 -11.79 -6.93
N MET A 420 -6.95 -10.72 -6.44
CA MET A 420 -6.25 -10.74 -5.15
C MET A 420 -7.19 -10.12 -4.11
N LYS A 421 -7.71 -10.93 -3.18
CA LYS A 421 -8.69 -10.49 -2.18
C LYS A 421 -8.01 -9.71 -1.05
N PRO A 422 -8.73 -8.78 -0.39
CA PRO A 422 -8.33 -8.37 0.95
C PRO A 422 -8.17 -9.61 1.83
N TRP A 423 -7.14 -9.67 2.66
CA TRP A 423 -6.78 -10.92 3.35
C TRP A 423 -7.89 -11.46 4.25
N TYR A 424 -8.73 -10.60 4.82
CA TYR A 424 -9.85 -10.97 5.67
C TYR A 424 -11.05 -11.55 4.89
N GLU A 425 -10.96 -11.60 3.55
CA GLU A 425 -11.92 -12.25 2.64
C GLU A 425 -11.34 -13.52 1.99
N VAL A 426 -10.07 -13.87 2.27
CA VAL A 426 -9.42 -15.08 1.75
C VAL A 426 -9.94 -16.30 2.49
N THR A 427 -10.55 -17.23 1.76
CA THR A 427 -11.09 -18.49 2.30
C THR A 427 -10.04 -19.62 2.26
N GLU A 428 -10.32 -20.75 2.90
CA GLU A 428 -9.47 -21.94 2.77
C GLU A 428 -9.42 -22.46 1.32
N GLU A 429 -10.53 -22.38 0.59
CA GLU A 429 -10.59 -22.74 -0.84
C GLU A 429 -9.69 -21.84 -1.70
N ASP A 430 -9.66 -20.53 -1.41
CA ASP A 430 -8.74 -19.61 -2.08
C ASP A 430 -7.27 -20.00 -1.80
N GLN A 431 -6.95 -20.37 -0.55
CA GLN A 431 -5.59 -20.77 -0.16
C GLN A 431 -5.15 -22.04 -0.90
N GLU A 432 -6.02 -23.05 -0.98
CA GLU A 432 -5.75 -24.29 -1.73
C GLU A 432 -5.55 -24.01 -3.23
N ALA A 433 -6.42 -23.18 -3.83
CA ALA A 433 -6.32 -22.82 -5.25
C ALA A 433 -5.04 -22.04 -5.57
N ILE A 434 -4.63 -21.12 -4.67
CA ILE A 434 -3.37 -20.40 -4.79
C ILE A 434 -2.20 -21.38 -4.70
N MET A 435 -2.13 -22.25 -3.68
CA MET A 435 -1.00 -23.17 -3.50
C MET A 435 -0.88 -24.20 -4.63
N ALA A 436 -2.00 -24.60 -5.27
CA ALA A 436 -2.02 -25.65 -6.28
C ALA A 436 -1.17 -25.38 -7.54
N THR A 437 -0.86 -24.10 -7.83
CA THR A 437 -0.09 -23.71 -9.03
C THR A 437 1.32 -23.24 -8.74
N VAL A 438 1.72 -23.24 -7.46
CA VAL A 438 3.04 -22.78 -7.01
C VAL A 438 3.97 -23.98 -6.88
N THR A 439 5.17 -23.86 -7.43
CA THR A 439 6.27 -24.80 -7.17
C THR A 439 7.46 -24.07 -6.56
N TRP A 440 8.16 -24.76 -5.66
CA TRP A 440 9.34 -24.22 -4.98
C TRP A 440 10.60 -24.78 -5.63
N ASN A 441 11.19 -24.01 -6.53
CA ASN A 441 12.29 -24.46 -7.37
C ASN A 441 13.62 -24.14 -6.68
N ALA A 442 14.57 -25.08 -6.72
CA ALA A 442 15.91 -24.83 -6.18
C ALA A 442 16.52 -23.58 -6.82
N ALA A 443 17.05 -22.69 -5.99
CA ALA A 443 17.67 -21.45 -6.42
C ALA A 443 18.85 -21.72 -7.37
N ASP A 444 19.13 -20.76 -8.24
CA ASP A 444 20.25 -20.84 -9.18
C ASP A 444 21.58 -20.66 -8.45
N PHE A 445 22.41 -21.71 -8.35
CA PHE A 445 23.66 -21.67 -7.61
C PHE A 445 24.73 -20.80 -8.28
N GLY A 446 24.51 -20.36 -9.53
CA GLY A 446 25.31 -19.32 -10.17
C GLY A 446 25.17 -17.95 -9.49
N TYR A 447 24.00 -17.68 -8.88
CA TYR A 447 23.69 -16.44 -8.16
C TYR A 447 23.63 -16.64 -6.64
N PHE A 448 22.91 -17.68 -6.18
CA PHE A 448 22.64 -17.98 -4.78
C PHE A 448 23.41 -19.23 -4.35
N ARG A 449 24.70 -19.05 -4.05
CA ARG A 449 25.62 -20.17 -3.74
C ARG A 449 25.22 -20.95 -2.49
N GLY A 450 24.58 -20.29 -1.53
CA GLY A 450 24.04 -20.93 -0.33
C GLY A 450 22.75 -21.73 -0.58
N GLY A 451 22.16 -21.64 -1.78
CA GLY A 451 20.92 -22.33 -2.15
C GLY A 451 19.66 -21.55 -1.76
N GLY A 452 18.58 -22.27 -1.48
CA GLY A 452 17.24 -21.71 -1.26
C GLY A 452 16.22 -22.19 -2.29
N PHE A 453 14.98 -21.69 -2.18
CA PHE A 453 13.88 -22.09 -3.06
C PHE A 453 13.04 -20.89 -3.51
N SER A 454 13.01 -20.66 -4.82
CA SER A 454 12.23 -19.59 -5.45
C SER A 454 10.76 -20.00 -5.62
N SER A 455 9.84 -19.05 -5.40
CA SER A 455 8.40 -19.23 -5.54
C SER A 455 7.99 -19.13 -7.01
N ARG A 456 7.95 -20.25 -7.73
CA ARG A 456 7.62 -20.28 -9.15
C ARG A 456 6.11 -20.39 -9.36
N PHE A 457 5.54 -19.40 -10.04
CA PHE A 457 4.19 -19.45 -10.61
C PHE A 457 4.09 -18.50 -11.81
N LEU A 458 3.00 -18.61 -12.57
CA LEU A 458 2.62 -17.64 -13.61
C LEU A 458 1.32 -16.96 -13.17
N THR A 459 1.27 -15.64 -13.23
CA THR A 459 0.00 -14.90 -13.17
C THR A 459 -0.75 -15.13 -14.48
N ASP A 460 -1.46 -16.26 -14.57
CA ASP A 460 -2.13 -16.74 -15.79
C ASP A 460 -3.59 -16.24 -15.90
N CYS A 461 -3.78 -14.94 -15.68
CA CYS A 461 -5.10 -14.33 -15.72
C CYS A 461 -5.02 -12.84 -16.04
N GLU A 462 -6.15 -12.28 -16.44
CA GLU A 462 -6.32 -10.85 -16.57
C GLU A 462 -6.86 -10.27 -15.25
N MET A 463 -6.09 -9.38 -14.63
CA MET A 463 -6.48 -8.64 -13.43
C MET A 463 -6.17 -7.15 -13.63
N PRO A 464 -7.05 -6.22 -13.22
CA PRO A 464 -6.66 -4.82 -13.10
C PRO A 464 -5.58 -4.71 -12.04
N VAL A 465 -4.50 -4.01 -12.34
CA VAL A 465 -3.40 -3.80 -11.40
C VAL A 465 -2.84 -2.39 -11.53
N THR A 466 -2.21 -1.91 -10.47
CA THR A 466 -1.47 -0.65 -10.44
C THR A 466 -0.03 -0.95 -10.05
N MET A 467 0.91 -0.61 -10.93
CA MET A 467 2.34 -0.64 -10.62
C MET A 467 2.78 0.74 -10.13
N ILE A 468 3.55 0.80 -9.04
CA ILE A 468 4.12 2.05 -8.54
C ILE A 468 5.61 1.93 -8.28
N ARG A 469 6.28 3.09 -8.28
CA ARG A 469 7.64 3.22 -7.77
C ARG A 469 7.80 4.55 -7.05
N LEU A 470 8.31 4.48 -5.83
CA LEU A 470 8.84 5.63 -5.11
C LEU A 470 10.34 5.76 -5.42
N ASN A 471 10.80 6.98 -5.71
CA ASN A 471 12.22 7.27 -5.93
C ASN A 471 12.65 8.49 -5.13
N LEU A 472 13.94 8.57 -4.76
CA LEU A 472 14.55 9.76 -4.17
C LEU A 472 15.44 10.45 -5.21
N VAL A 473 15.11 11.71 -5.53
CA VAL A 473 15.87 12.52 -6.50
C VAL A 473 16.57 13.65 -5.78
N LYS A 474 17.90 13.70 -5.88
CA LYS A 474 18.71 14.72 -5.21
C LYS A 474 18.28 16.13 -5.63
N GLY A 475 18.00 16.98 -4.65
CA GLY A 475 17.54 18.36 -4.86
C GLY A 475 16.03 18.51 -5.08
N LEU A 476 15.30 17.41 -5.19
CA LEU A 476 13.84 17.37 -5.31
C LEU A 476 13.19 16.66 -4.11
N GLY A 477 13.76 15.54 -3.65
CA GLY A 477 13.20 14.69 -2.60
C GLY A 477 12.47 13.47 -3.17
N PRO A 478 11.49 12.91 -2.44
CA PRO A 478 10.71 11.76 -2.90
C PRO A 478 9.80 12.12 -4.09
N VAL A 479 9.69 11.23 -5.05
CA VAL A 479 8.75 11.30 -6.18
C VAL A 479 8.05 9.97 -6.39
N MET A 480 6.78 10.01 -6.81
CA MET A 480 5.98 8.82 -7.09
C MET A 480 5.72 8.65 -8.60
N GLN A 481 5.87 7.42 -9.09
CA GLN A 481 5.44 7.00 -10.43
C GLN A 481 4.32 5.96 -10.30
N ILE A 482 3.28 6.07 -11.14
CA ILE A 482 2.07 5.24 -11.09
C ILE A 482 1.73 4.78 -12.52
N ALA A 483 1.56 3.49 -12.74
CA ALA A 483 1.09 2.93 -14.00
C ALA A 483 -0.06 1.96 -13.73
N GLU A 484 -1.29 2.40 -13.96
CA GLU A 484 -2.45 1.51 -14.03
C GLU A 484 -2.39 0.67 -15.30
N GLY A 485 -2.83 -0.57 -15.21
CA GLY A 485 -2.81 -1.49 -16.33
C GLY A 485 -3.45 -2.82 -15.94
N TRP A 486 -3.02 -3.88 -16.61
CA TRP A 486 -3.56 -5.20 -16.38
C TRP A 486 -2.48 -6.26 -16.47
N THR A 487 -2.63 -7.31 -15.68
CA THR A 487 -1.98 -8.57 -16.02
C THR A 487 -2.65 -9.13 -17.26
N VAL A 488 -1.94 -9.89 -18.09
CA VAL A 488 -2.52 -10.51 -19.29
C VAL A 488 -2.17 -11.99 -19.40
N LYS A 489 -3.13 -12.75 -19.88
CA LYS A 489 -2.96 -14.16 -20.25
C LYS A 489 -2.50 -14.27 -21.69
N LEU A 490 -1.23 -14.55 -21.90
CA LEU A 490 -0.71 -14.92 -23.21
C LEU A 490 -0.97 -16.41 -23.48
N PRO A 491 -1.03 -16.86 -24.75
CA PRO A 491 -1.07 -18.28 -25.07
C PRO A 491 0.09 -19.02 -24.38
N GLU A 492 -0.19 -20.22 -23.85
CA GLU A 492 0.77 -20.99 -23.04
C GLU A 492 2.13 -21.16 -23.73
N ALA A 493 2.14 -21.54 -25.01
CA ALA A 493 3.37 -21.71 -25.78
C ALA A 493 4.19 -20.41 -25.94
N VAL A 494 3.51 -19.26 -25.98
CA VAL A 494 4.16 -17.94 -26.03
C VAL A 494 4.76 -17.62 -24.68
N SER A 495 3.96 -17.70 -23.60
CA SER A 495 4.44 -17.49 -22.22
C SER A 495 5.65 -18.36 -21.91
N ASP A 496 5.58 -19.66 -22.22
CA ASP A 496 6.65 -20.63 -21.97
C ASP A 496 7.93 -20.28 -22.74
N THR A 497 7.81 -19.92 -24.02
CA THR A 497 8.95 -19.51 -24.86
C THR A 497 9.65 -18.28 -24.31
N LEU A 498 8.89 -17.27 -23.87
CA LEU A 498 9.46 -16.01 -23.36
C LEU A 498 10.04 -16.19 -21.95
N TRP A 499 9.36 -16.93 -21.09
CA TRP A 499 9.77 -17.14 -19.70
C TRP A 499 11.05 -17.98 -19.60
N LYS A 500 11.17 -19.06 -20.38
CA LYS A 500 12.39 -19.90 -20.44
C LYS A 500 13.65 -19.13 -20.84
N ARG A 501 13.51 -18.00 -21.56
CA ARG A 501 14.63 -17.15 -21.98
C ARG A 501 15.09 -16.15 -20.92
N THR A 502 14.36 -16.03 -19.81
CA THR A 502 14.64 -15.05 -18.74
C THR A 502 15.14 -15.77 -17.49
N ASP A 503 14.23 -16.25 -16.65
CA ASP A 503 14.52 -17.19 -15.56
C ASP A 503 13.25 -18.01 -15.30
N TYR A 504 13.30 -19.31 -15.61
CA TYR A 504 12.11 -20.17 -15.55
C TYR A 504 11.76 -20.63 -14.14
N THR A 505 12.57 -20.29 -13.13
CA THR A 505 12.36 -20.65 -11.71
C THR A 505 11.76 -19.53 -10.88
N TRP A 506 11.61 -18.33 -11.44
CA TRP A 506 11.13 -17.14 -10.75
C TRP A 506 9.67 -16.82 -11.09
N PRO A 507 8.91 -16.16 -10.21
CA PRO A 507 7.50 -15.85 -10.45
C PRO A 507 7.32 -14.89 -11.62
N CYS A 508 6.40 -15.20 -12.53
CA CYS A 508 6.20 -14.46 -13.78
C CYS A 508 4.85 -13.76 -13.83
N THR A 509 4.86 -12.46 -14.14
CA THR A 509 3.68 -11.67 -14.43
C THR A 509 3.88 -10.86 -15.71
N TRP A 510 2.96 -11.01 -16.68
CA TRP A 510 2.93 -10.18 -17.88
C TRP A 510 2.05 -8.97 -17.63
N PHE A 511 2.62 -7.78 -17.62
CA PHE A 511 1.91 -6.53 -17.34
C PHE A 511 1.79 -5.65 -18.58
N VAL A 512 0.56 -5.21 -18.87
CA VAL A 512 0.27 -4.23 -19.92
C VAL A 512 -0.19 -2.93 -19.27
N PRO A 513 0.56 -1.81 -19.39
CA PRO A 513 0.09 -0.52 -18.91
C PRO A 513 -1.08 -0.02 -19.77
N ARG A 514 -2.02 0.71 -19.16
CA ARG A 514 -2.98 1.52 -19.90
C ARG A 514 -2.23 2.66 -20.59
N VAL A 515 -2.27 2.69 -21.92
CA VAL A 515 -1.62 3.72 -22.74
C VAL A 515 -2.59 4.85 -23.10
N THR A 516 -2.05 6.04 -23.31
CA THR A 516 -2.77 7.25 -23.76
C THR A 516 -2.36 7.69 -25.16
N GLY A 517 -1.34 7.04 -25.75
CA GLY A 517 -0.77 7.41 -27.05
C GLY A 517 0.14 8.65 -27.02
N THR A 518 0.43 9.20 -25.83
CA THR A 518 1.30 10.39 -25.68
C THR A 518 2.19 10.28 -24.43
N GLY A 519 3.32 11.00 -24.44
CA GLY A 519 4.23 11.09 -23.29
C GLY A 519 4.79 9.73 -22.84
N ALA A 520 4.98 9.57 -21.52
CA ALA A 520 5.48 8.33 -20.92
C ALA A 520 4.49 7.14 -21.01
N PHE A 521 3.27 7.36 -21.51
CA PHE A 521 2.25 6.34 -21.72
C PHE A 521 1.86 6.22 -23.18
N ALA A 522 2.74 6.58 -24.12
CA ALA A 522 2.49 6.38 -25.53
C ALA A 522 2.46 4.88 -25.89
N THR A 523 3.39 4.10 -25.37
CA THR A 523 3.49 2.65 -25.55
C THR A 523 3.96 1.96 -24.25
N ALA A 524 3.94 0.63 -24.21
CA ALA A 524 4.58 -0.14 -23.14
C ALA A 524 6.09 0.15 -23.03
N TYR A 525 6.76 0.38 -24.16
CA TYR A 525 8.17 0.77 -24.19
C TYR A 525 8.40 2.11 -23.48
N ASP A 526 7.57 3.11 -23.77
CA ASP A 526 7.72 4.43 -23.16
C ASP A 526 7.51 4.38 -21.64
N VAL A 527 6.61 3.50 -21.16
CA VAL A 527 6.42 3.27 -19.72
C VAL A 527 7.69 2.72 -19.09
N MET A 528 8.28 1.66 -19.67
CA MET A 528 9.53 1.09 -19.14
C MET A 528 10.70 2.06 -19.22
N ASN A 529 10.83 2.78 -20.34
CA ASN A 529 11.94 3.71 -20.58
C ASN A 529 11.92 4.91 -19.62
N ASN A 530 10.74 5.28 -19.10
CA ASN A 530 10.60 6.35 -18.11
C ASN A 530 10.51 5.84 -16.67
N TRP A 531 10.54 4.52 -16.44
CA TRP A 531 10.50 3.96 -15.09
C TRP A 531 11.81 4.23 -14.35
N GLY A 532 11.72 4.74 -13.12
CA GLY A 532 12.86 5.32 -12.40
C GLY A 532 13.79 4.35 -11.68
N ALA A 533 13.48 3.05 -11.68
CA ALA A 533 14.25 2.02 -10.99
C ALA A 533 14.15 0.65 -11.70
N ASN A 534 14.93 -0.34 -11.26
CA ASN A 534 14.76 -1.72 -11.71
C ASN A 534 13.53 -2.39 -11.08
N HIS A 535 13.09 -1.97 -9.89
CA HIS A 535 11.94 -2.56 -9.21
C HIS A 535 10.63 -1.79 -9.43
N GLY A 536 9.52 -2.51 -9.30
CA GLY A 536 8.18 -1.96 -9.13
C GLY A 536 7.44 -2.72 -8.03
N ALA A 537 6.53 -2.02 -7.36
CA ALA A 537 5.55 -2.63 -6.47
C ALA A 537 4.20 -2.68 -7.20
N ILE A 538 3.48 -3.80 -7.16
CA ILE A 538 2.22 -3.97 -7.89
C ILE A 538 1.10 -4.40 -6.95
N SER A 539 -0.05 -3.73 -7.06
CA SER A 539 -1.28 -4.04 -6.35
C SER A 539 -2.40 -4.42 -7.29
N TYR A 540 -3.31 -5.28 -6.83
CA TYR A 540 -4.58 -5.54 -7.52
C TYR A 540 -5.53 -4.34 -7.40
N GLY A 541 -6.16 -4.01 -8.52
CA GLY A 541 -7.07 -2.88 -8.72
C GLY A 541 -6.40 -1.67 -9.38
N HIS A 542 -7.24 -0.78 -9.92
CA HIS A 542 -6.83 0.55 -10.38
C HIS A 542 -6.99 1.54 -9.23
N ILE A 543 -5.89 1.71 -8.48
CA ILE A 543 -5.85 2.48 -7.24
C ILE A 543 -5.05 3.79 -7.38
N GLY A 544 -4.74 4.21 -8.61
CA GLY A 544 -3.90 5.37 -8.88
C GLY A 544 -4.48 6.67 -8.33
N ALA A 545 -5.80 6.85 -8.37
CA ALA A 545 -6.46 8.02 -7.79
C ALA A 545 -6.31 8.10 -6.26
N ASP A 546 -6.38 6.96 -5.58
CA ASP A 546 -6.21 6.86 -4.12
C ASP A 546 -4.74 7.14 -3.75
N LEU A 547 -3.79 6.63 -4.55
CA LEU A 547 -2.35 6.92 -4.41
C LEU A 547 -2.01 8.40 -4.64
N ILE A 548 -2.58 9.05 -5.67
CA ILE A 548 -2.39 10.49 -5.92
C ILE A 548 -2.90 11.32 -4.73
N THR A 549 -4.05 10.94 -4.18
CA THR A 549 -4.63 11.59 -2.99
C THR A 549 -3.69 11.45 -1.80
N MET A 550 -3.24 10.23 -1.52
CA MET A 550 -2.28 9.93 -0.43
C MET A 550 -0.95 10.67 -0.63
N CYS A 551 -0.40 10.71 -1.84
CA CYS A 551 0.85 11.42 -2.14
C CYS A 551 0.73 12.93 -1.85
N SER A 552 -0.41 13.54 -2.17
CA SER A 552 -0.64 14.96 -1.84
C SER A 552 -0.75 15.22 -0.33
N MET A 553 -1.24 14.24 0.46
CA MET A 553 -1.20 14.29 1.92
C MET A 553 0.22 14.16 2.46
N LEU A 554 1.11 13.45 1.78
CA LEU A 554 2.52 13.31 2.17
C LEU A 554 3.41 14.40 1.56
N ARG A 555 2.87 15.21 0.64
CA ARG A 555 3.61 16.20 -0.17
C ARG A 555 4.71 15.55 -1.01
N ILE A 556 4.41 14.37 -1.54
CA ILE A 556 5.24 13.65 -2.51
C ILE A 556 4.67 13.96 -3.91
N PRO A 557 5.41 14.67 -4.78
CA PRO A 557 4.94 14.92 -6.14
C PRO A 557 4.84 13.62 -6.95
N VAL A 558 3.83 13.55 -7.82
CA VAL A 558 3.64 12.43 -8.74
C VAL A 558 4.25 12.80 -10.09
N SER A 559 5.38 12.18 -10.44
CA SER A 559 6.18 12.52 -11.62
C SER A 559 5.76 11.81 -12.90
N MET A 560 4.90 10.78 -12.80
CA MET A 560 4.40 9.99 -13.93
C MET A 560 3.11 9.29 -13.51
N HIS A 561 2.00 9.53 -14.21
CA HIS A 561 0.76 8.74 -14.04
C HIS A 561 -0.11 8.68 -15.31
N ASN A 562 -0.92 7.62 -15.43
CA ASN A 562 -1.96 7.46 -16.46
C ASN A 562 -3.38 7.47 -15.88
N VAL A 563 -3.53 7.93 -14.64
CA VAL A 563 -4.83 8.16 -14.01
C VAL A 563 -5.56 9.30 -14.74
N PRO A 564 -6.85 9.15 -15.08
CA PRO A 564 -7.64 10.23 -15.70
C PRO A 564 -7.65 11.50 -14.84
N GLU A 565 -7.57 12.66 -15.49
CA GLU A 565 -7.43 13.96 -14.80
C GLU A 565 -8.61 14.24 -13.86
N GLU A 566 -9.83 13.86 -14.24
CA GLU A 566 -11.05 14.04 -13.47
C GLU A 566 -11.08 13.21 -12.17
N LYS A 567 -10.20 12.21 -12.04
CA LYS A 567 -10.05 11.40 -10.83
C LYS A 567 -8.99 11.94 -9.87
N ILE A 568 -8.20 12.95 -10.27
CA ILE A 568 -7.20 13.59 -9.40
C ILE A 568 -7.91 14.33 -8.27
N PHE A 569 -7.66 13.90 -7.03
CA PHE A 569 -8.22 14.51 -5.84
C PHE A 569 -7.09 14.89 -4.86
N ARG A 570 -6.90 16.18 -4.64
CA ARG A 570 -5.84 16.76 -3.80
C ARG A 570 -6.44 17.85 -2.89
N PRO A 571 -5.73 18.34 -1.87
CA PRO A 571 -6.20 19.46 -1.07
C PRO A 571 -6.51 20.67 -1.95
N ALA A 572 -7.56 21.41 -1.63
CA ALA A 572 -8.07 22.50 -2.47
C ALA A 572 -7.03 23.58 -2.76
N ALA A 573 -6.05 23.75 -1.87
CA ALA A 573 -4.94 24.69 -2.03
C ALA A 573 -4.08 24.40 -3.28
N TRP A 574 -4.01 23.16 -3.77
CA TRP A 574 -3.26 22.81 -5.00
C TRP A 574 -3.74 23.61 -6.21
N ASN A 575 -5.06 23.87 -6.30
CA ASN A 575 -5.64 24.65 -7.41
C ASN A 575 -5.08 26.09 -7.49
N ALA A 576 -4.62 26.65 -6.35
CA ALA A 576 -4.02 27.99 -6.33
C ALA A 576 -2.58 28.00 -6.87
N PHE A 577 -1.94 26.83 -7.01
CA PHE A 577 -0.61 26.69 -7.59
C PHE A 577 -0.63 26.51 -9.12
N GLY A 578 -1.79 26.50 -9.76
CA GLY A 578 -1.93 26.52 -11.22
C GLY A 578 -2.97 25.54 -11.75
N MET A 579 -3.33 25.69 -13.02
CA MET A 579 -4.32 24.82 -13.67
C MET A 579 -3.70 23.50 -14.16
N ASP A 580 -2.45 23.56 -14.65
CA ASP A 580 -1.67 22.38 -15.01
C ASP A 580 -1.48 21.46 -13.78
N LYS A 581 -1.94 20.21 -13.88
CA LYS A 581 -2.06 19.28 -12.74
C LYS A 581 -0.73 18.75 -12.25
N GLU A 582 0.24 18.60 -13.15
CA GLU A 582 1.60 18.22 -12.79
C GLU A 582 2.32 19.41 -12.15
N GLY A 583 2.37 20.55 -12.83
CA GLY A 583 3.07 21.73 -12.33
C GLY A 583 2.53 22.27 -11.01
N GLN A 584 1.21 22.21 -10.78
CA GLN A 584 0.64 22.62 -9.49
C GLN A 584 1.09 21.67 -8.36
N ASP A 585 1.29 20.38 -8.65
CA ASP A 585 1.70 19.39 -7.67
C ASP A 585 3.11 19.65 -7.16
N TYR A 586 4.06 19.82 -8.08
CA TYR A 586 5.44 20.16 -7.75
C TYR A 586 5.54 21.45 -6.95
N ARG A 587 4.83 22.50 -7.36
CA ARG A 587 4.85 23.80 -6.66
C ARG A 587 4.23 23.70 -5.26
N ALA A 588 3.11 23.00 -5.11
CA ALA A 588 2.47 22.83 -3.82
C ALA A 588 3.31 21.96 -2.88
N CYS A 589 3.84 20.82 -3.36
CA CYS A 589 4.72 19.95 -2.57
C CYS A 589 5.98 20.70 -2.11
N ALA A 590 6.62 21.49 -2.99
CA ALA A 590 7.77 22.32 -2.63
C ALA A 590 7.42 23.43 -1.62
N ALA A 591 6.23 24.04 -1.73
CA ALA A 591 5.81 25.13 -0.85
C ALA A 591 5.43 24.65 0.55
N PHE A 592 4.75 23.51 0.66
CA PHE A 592 4.32 22.95 1.95
C PHE A 592 5.38 22.07 2.60
N GLY A 593 6.25 21.44 1.82
CA GLY A 593 7.33 20.59 2.32
C GLY A 593 6.84 19.29 3.00
N PRO A 594 7.78 18.54 3.63
CA PRO A 594 7.47 17.33 4.38
C PRO A 594 6.50 17.59 5.53
N VAL A 595 5.67 16.60 5.86
CA VAL A 595 4.55 16.75 6.83
C VAL A 595 5.03 16.93 8.27
N TYR A 596 6.11 16.27 8.65
CA TYR A 596 6.51 16.08 10.05
C TYR A 596 7.77 16.85 10.44
N ARG A 597 8.09 17.93 9.71
CA ARG A 597 9.26 18.78 9.92
C ARG A 597 9.03 19.90 10.93
#